data_AF-A0A538HHZ0-F1
#
_entry.id   AF-A0A538HHZ0-F1
#
_cell.length_a   1.000
_cell.length_b   1.000
_cell.length_c   1.000
_cell.angle_alpha   90.00
_cell.angle_beta   90.00
_cell.angle_gamma   90.00
#
_symmetry.space_group_name_H-M   'P 1'
#
loop_
_entity.id
_entity.type
_entity.pdbx_description
1 polymer ?
#
loop_
_entity_poly.entity_id
_entity_poly.type
_entity_poly.pdbx_seq_one_letter_code
_entity_poly.pdbx_strand_id
1 'polypeptide(L)'
;MEHPVRPEQLPGKEYPGLVQWTPVDGASAYDVWFDEPNKIVRTKTNAADEREYYTFHQLSPWPDVVHWRVRAVRKTYGDLPNRLPTVTYGPWSALQTSVNPPLATGPIQDVAAVSDTTTTDTPTVHRLTPAFAFRGNQVTANPDIPGKPAPLYRVYVFSDSDCVNVVFKGALVGSPAYAPRMTGPLQYPTQRETLFFAPQGYLGDGLEGKTFMADSSRIQTTESDKPQIPPATPPTVPDPSETAPPPEATQPLPGTPVETGAPVDLWDSGWPNGRYYWTVVAAEPRLGSNLTTYLSAPAHAGDMWVSVNSSLGFGGQAQVGDGATAEIVPIDKVLGNVVTLKAPLLYSHPAHERFFIPSDAVEYHDLEMPQDACAQGRVQAFGKTNEPAVTTAGAPYVTGLSPTGRLVQATGARPAFYGSPLVLWKPALGADEYQVQWSPSRYPWRPVDPFTKERYEKLTFATSALLDRAVIGQNGTTRGPLPPGVWWYRVRGLDFSLPGTARAMSWSKPVSVRITKPKFSVVGR
;
A
#
# COMPACT_ATOMS: atom_id res chain seq x y z
N MET A 1 -6.58 -29.81 -11.46
CA MET A 1 -6.00 -28.46 -11.37
C MET A 1 -6.97 -27.56 -12.10
N GLU A 2 -7.80 -26.81 -11.39
CA GLU A 2 -8.54 -25.70 -12.00
C GLU A 2 -7.51 -24.72 -12.57
N HIS A 3 -7.78 -24.17 -13.75
CA HIS A 3 -6.96 -23.11 -14.35
C HIS A 3 -6.74 -22.00 -13.31
N PRO A 4 -5.53 -21.39 -13.23
CA PRO A 4 -5.33 -20.27 -12.33
C PRO A 4 -6.40 -19.21 -12.64
N VAL A 5 -7.26 -18.96 -11.66
CA VAL A 5 -8.40 -18.05 -11.78
C VAL A 5 -7.86 -16.69 -12.18
N ARG A 6 -8.22 -16.25 -13.38
CA ARG A 6 -7.86 -14.95 -13.94
C ARG A 6 -8.75 -13.91 -13.26
N PRO A 7 -8.20 -12.78 -12.77
CA PRO A 7 -9.06 -11.70 -12.31
C PRO A 7 -9.87 -11.14 -13.48
N GLU A 8 -11.14 -10.86 -13.22
CA GLU A 8 -12.10 -10.33 -14.20
C GLU A 8 -12.61 -8.97 -13.72
N GLN A 9 -12.87 -8.05 -14.64
CA GLN A 9 -13.47 -6.75 -14.29
C GLN A 9 -14.80 -6.99 -13.57
N LEU A 10 -15.03 -6.27 -12.47
CA LEU A 10 -16.30 -6.40 -11.74
C LEU A 10 -17.45 -5.83 -12.58
N PRO A 11 -18.52 -6.60 -12.84
CA PRO A 11 -19.72 -6.03 -13.44
C PRO A 11 -20.44 -5.16 -12.42
N GLY A 12 -20.91 -3.97 -12.83
CA GLY A 12 -21.76 -3.14 -11.98
C GLY A 12 -21.46 -1.65 -12.08
N LYS A 13 -21.64 -0.96 -10.95
CA LYS A 13 -21.41 0.48 -10.84
C LYS A 13 -19.92 0.77 -10.90
N GLU A 14 -19.50 1.46 -11.95
CA GLU A 14 -18.16 2.01 -12.06
C GLU A 14 -18.05 3.33 -11.30
N TYR A 15 -16.86 3.58 -10.75
CA TYR A 15 -16.53 4.83 -10.08
C TYR A 15 -15.45 5.51 -10.91
N PRO A 16 -15.65 6.78 -11.36
CA PRO A 16 -14.66 7.47 -12.14
C PRO A 16 -13.29 7.49 -11.43
N GLY A 17 -12.21 7.31 -12.18
CA GLY A 17 -10.86 7.29 -11.61
C GLY A 17 -10.50 6.01 -10.85
N LEU A 18 -11.29 4.92 -10.97
CA LEU A 18 -11.08 3.67 -10.25
C LEU A 18 -11.37 2.44 -11.13
N VAL A 19 -10.38 1.55 -11.26
CA VAL A 19 -10.53 0.23 -11.88
C VAL A 19 -10.68 -0.87 -10.83
N GLN A 20 -11.50 -1.89 -11.12
CA GLN A 20 -11.87 -2.91 -10.14
C GLN A 20 -12.00 -4.31 -10.75
N TRP A 21 -11.65 -5.34 -9.98
CA TRP A 21 -11.68 -6.73 -10.42
C TRP A 21 -12.11 -7.72 -9.33
N THR A 22 -12.44 -8.93 -9.75
CA THR A 22 -12.77 -10.04 -8.87
C THR A 22 -11.54 -10.48 -8.07
N PRO A 23 -11.65 -10.61 -6.72
CA PRO A 23 -10.57 -11.16 -5.93
C PRO A 23 -10.24 -12.61 -6.34
N VAL A 24 -8.95 -12.94 -6.37
CA VAL A 24 -8.43 -14.28 -6.64
C VAL A 24 -7.95 -14.92 -5.34
N ASP A 25 -8.46 -16.11 -5.05
CA ASP A 25 -8.09 -16.87 -3.85
C ASP A 25 -6.57 -17.16 -3.81
N GLY A 26 -5.97 -16.80 -2.67
CA GLY A 26 -4.55 -16.97 -2.41
C GLY A 26 -3.65 -16.03 -3.20
N ALA A 27 -4.18 -14.96 -3.79
CA ALA A 27 -3.36 -13.84 -4.23
C ALA A 27 -2.86 -13.05 -3.02
N SER A 28 -1.57 -12.70 -3.02
CA SER A 28 -0.95 -11.81 -2.02
C SER A 28 -1.03 -10.35 -2.44
N ALA A 29 -1.10 -10.09 -3.75
CA ALA A 29 -1.23 -8.77 -4.35
C ALA A 29 -1.74 -8.90 -5.80
N TYR A 30 -1.91 -7.77 -6.48
CA TYR A 30 -2.23 -7.69 -7.90
C TYR A 30 -1.29 -6.71 -8.59
N ASP A 31 -0.81 -7.10 -9.77
CA ASP A 31 -0.19 -6.17 -10.71
C ASP A 31 -1.29 -5.65 -11.64
N VAL A 32 -1.37 -4.33 -11.77
CA VAL A 32 -2.27 -3.65 -12.69
C VAL A 32 -1.41 -2.90 -13.71
N TRP A 33 -1.54 -3.27 -14.98
CA TRP A 33 -0.87 -2.61 -16.09
C TRP A 33 -1.83 -1.61 -16.72
N PHE A 34 -1.44 -0.34 -16.71
CA PHE A 34 -2.06 0.73 -17.47
C PHE A 34 -1.30 0.92 -18.79
N ASP A 35 -2.00 0.83 -19.92
CA ASP A 35 -1.39 0.71 -21.26
C ASP A 35 -0.76 2.03 -21.73
N GLU A 36 -1.50 3.15 -21.65
CA GLU A 36 -1.03 4.47 -22.10
C GLU A 36 0.19 5.02 -21.34
N PRO A 37 0.23 5.04 -19.99
CA PRO A 37 1.45 5.39 -19.26
C PRO A 37 2.51 4.28 -19.35
N ASN A 38 2.18 3.15 -19.98
CA ASN A 38 2.97 1.92 -20.03
C ASN A 38 3.58 1.56 -18.66
N LYS A 39 2.72 1.44 -17.66
CA LYS A 39 3.13 1.33 -16.26
C LYS A 39 2.40 0.22 -15.55
N ILE A 40 3.14 -0.61 -14.82
CA ILE A 40 2.57 -1.57 -13.88
C ILE A 40 2.65 -0.99 -12.48
N VAL A 41 1.51 -0.95 -11.79
CA VAL A 41 1.44 -0.69 -10.36
C VAL A 41 1.04 -1.95 -9.62
N ARG A 42 1.38 -2.01 -8.34
CA ARG A 42 0.99 -3.14 -7.48
C ARG A 42 0.14 -2.67 -6.32
N THR A 43 -0.93 -3.40 -6.05
CA THR A 43 -1.82 -3.15 -4.91
C THR A 43 -2.17 -4.46 -4.19
N LYS A 44 -2.55 -4.35 -2.93
CA LYS A 44 -3.03 -5.48 -2.13
C LYS A 44 -4.54 -5.67 -2.20
N THR A 45 -5.26 -4.61 -2.54
CA THR A 45 -6.72 -4.65 -2.68
C THR A 45 -7.11 -5.10 -4.09
N ASN A 46 -8.42 -5.19 -4.38
CA ASN A 46 -8.97 -5.58 -5.68
C ASN A 46 -9.42 -4.37 -6.54
N ALA A 47 -8.78 -3.22 -6.31
CA ALA A 47 -9.02 -1.99 -7.02
C ALA A 47 -7.73 -1.17 -7.15
N ALA A 48 -7.61 -0.36 -8.20
CA ALA A 48 -6.54 0.62 -8.35
C ALA A 48 -7.14 1.95 -8.84
N ASP A 49 -6.70 3.06 -8.26
CA ASP A 49 -7.07 4.38 -8.78
C ASP A 49 -6.32 4.67 -10.08
N GLU A 50 -6.78 5.67 -10.82
CA GLU A 50 -6.23 6.07 -12.12
C GLU A 50 -5.40 7.36 -12.00
N ARG A 51 -4.69 7.56 -10.87
CA ARG A 51 -3.97 8.83 -10.60
C ARG A 51 -2.99 9.23 -11.70
N GLU A 52 -2.42 8.30 -12.46
CA GLU A 52 -1.59 8.60 -13.64
C GLU A 52 -2.34 9.45 -14.68
N TYR A 53 -3.61 9.13 -14.94
CA TYR A 53 -4.42 9.76 -15.99
C TYR A 53 -5.05 11.08 -15.55
N TYR A 54 -5.20 11.31 -14.24
CA TYR A 54 -5.88 12.50 -13.71
C TYR A 54 -4.94 13.54 -13.10
N THR A 55 -3.81 13.13 -12.51
CA THR A 55 -2.93 14.05 -11.80
C THR A 55 -2.31 15.04 -12.78
N PHE A 56 -2.66 16.32 -12.65
CA PHE A 56 -2.37 17.40 -13.61
C PHE A 56 -3.09 17.30 -14.98
N HIS A 57 -4.08 16.42 -15.11
CA HIS A 57 -4.80 16.13 -16.35
C HIS A 57 -6.31 15.93 -16.14
N GLN A 58 -6.98 16.82 -15.40
CA GLN A 58 -8.40 16.68 -15.06
C GLN A 58 -9.39 16.88 -16.23
N LEU A 59 -8.87 17.20 -17.42
CA LEU A 59 -9.65 17.50 -18.62
C LEU A 59 -9.38 16.47 -19.72
N SER A 60 -10.40 16.28 -20.57
CA SER A 60 -10.30 15.50 -21.80
C SER A 60 -9.07 15.90 -22.63
N PRO A 61 -8.39 14.94 -23.29
CA PRO A 61 -8.76 13.53 -23.43
C PRO A 61 -8.15 12.59 -22.38
N TRP A 62 -7.33 13.12 -21.47
CA TRP A 62 -6.45 12.30 -20.63
C TRP A 62 -7.17 11.26 -19.77
N PRO A 63 -8.21 11.59 -19.00
CA PRO A 63 -8.88 10.59 -18.18
C PRO A 63 -9.97 9.83 -18.93
N ASP A 64 -10.36 10.24 -20.14
CA ASP A 64 -11.62 9.82 -20.78
C ASP A 64 -11.70 8.31 -21.00
N VAL A 65 -10.58 7.70 -21.41
CA VAL A 65 -10.50 6.26 -21.70
C VAL A 65 -9.22 5.70 -21.11
N VAL A 66 -9.36 4.65 -20.29
CA VAL A 66 -8.26 3.97 -19.61
C VAL A 66 -8.23 2.51 -20.04
N HIS A 67 -7.12 2.08 -20.64
CA HIS A 67 -6.89 0.68 -20.99
C HIS A 67 -6.02 0.01 -19.94
N TRP A 68 -6.49 -1.12 -19.43
CA TRP A 68 -5.80 -1.79 -18.34
C TRP A 68 -5.89 -3.31 -18.37
N ARG A 69 -4.93 -3.95 -17.71
CA ARG A 69 -4.90 -5.38 -17.43
C ARG A 69 -4.54 -5.61 -15.99
N VAL A 70 -4.97 -6.73 -15.45
CA VAL A 70 -4.64 -7.14 -14.09
C VAL A 70 -4.21 -8.59 -14.04
N ARG A 71 -3.28 -8.93 -13.15
CA ARG A 71 -2.93 -10.31 -12.80
C ARG A 71 -2.77 -10.47 -11.31
N ALA A 72 -3.12 -11.66 -10.81
CA ALA A 72 -2.81 -12.04 -9.44
C ALA A 72 -1.31 -12.28 -9.28
N VAL A 73 -0.76 -11.82 -8.16
CA VAL A 73 0.62 -12.05 -7.73
C VAL A 73 0.60 -12.92 -6.49
N ARG A 74 1.50 -13.90 -6.43
CA ARG A 74 1.74 -14.72 -5.24
C ARG A 74 3.20 -14.61 -4.85
N LYS A 75 3.45 -14.03 -3.68
CA LYS A 75 4.78 -13.89 -3.12
C LYS A 75 5.03 -14.92 -2.03
N THR A 76 6.19 -15.54 -2.09
CA THR A 76 6.79 -16.27 -0.99
C THR A 76 7.97 -15.46 -0.47
N TYR A 77 8.01 -15.23 0.84
CA TYR A 77 9.05 -14.42 1.46
C TYR A 77 10.22 -15.30 1.93
N GLY A 78 11.45 -14.84 1.66
CA GLY A 78 12.69 -15.57 1.96
C GLY A 78 13.10 -16.55 0.87
N ASP A 79 14.24 -17.21 1.06
CA ASP A 79 14.80 -18.15 0.09
C ASP A 79 14.08 -19.51 0.21
N LEU A 80 13.47 -19.95 -0.89
CA LEU A 80 13.02 -21.33 -0.97
C LEU A 80 14.25 -22.24 -1.08
N PRO A 81 14.36 -23.33 -0.27
CA PRO A 81 15.51 -24.24 -0.30
C PRO A 81 15.82 -24.84 -1.67
N ASN A 82 14.84 -24.83 -2.58
CA ASN A 82 14.92 -25.34 -3.94
C ASN A 82 15.09 -24.26 -5.02
N ARG A 83 15.35 -22.99 -4.64
CA ARG A 83 15.56 -21.85 -5.57
C ARG A 83 14.41 -21.61 -6.57
N LEU A 84 13.19 -22.04 -6.24
CA LEU A 84 12.02 -21.66 -7.04
C LEU A 84 11.78 -20.14 -6.95
N PRO A 85 11.18 -19.52 -7.98
CA PRO A 85 10.89 -18.09 -7.98
C PRO A 85 10.12 -17.69 -6.72
N THR A 86 10.65 -16.72 -6.00
CA THR A 86 10.01 -16.16 -4.79
C THR A 86 8.72 -15.40 -5.10
N VAL A 87 8.47 -15.10 -6.38
CA VAL A 87 7.24 -14.51 -6.87
C VAL A 87 6.73 -15.33 -8.05
N THR A 88 5.45 -15.69 -8.00
CA THR A 88 4.76 -16.33 -9.13
C THR A 88 3.61 -15.44 -9.59
N TYR A 89 3.39 -15.43 -10.89
CA TYR A 89 2.41 -14.58 -11.55
C TYR A 89 1.30 -15.44 -12.15
N GLY A 90 0.05 -15.04 -11.92
CA GLY A 90 -1.08 -15.52 -12.70
C GLY A 90 -1.04 -14.98 -14.13
N PRO A 91 -1.89 -15.52 -15.02
CA PRO A 91 -2.07 -14.95 -16.35
C PRO A 91 -2.64 -13.52 -16.23
N TRP A 92 -2.21 -12.64 -17.13
CA TRP A 92 -2.88 -11.35 -17.33
C TRP A 92 -4.34 -11.54 -17.73
N SER A 93 -5.21 -10.64 -17.28
CA SER A 93 -6.58 -10.50 -17.78
C SER A 93 -6.59 -10.19 -19.28
N ALA A 94 -7.77 -10.27 -19.91
CA ALA A 94 -7.96 -9.58 -21.18
C ALA A 94 -7.77 -8.06 -20.98
N LEU A 95 -7.43 -7.35 -22.05
CA LEU A 95 -7.41 -5.88 -22.05
C LEU A 95 -8.83 -5.39 -21.74
N GLN A 96 -8.97 -4.61 -20.68
CA GLN A 96 -10.20 -3.97 -20.27
C GLN A 96 -10.14 -2.50 -20.67
N THR A 97 -11.32 -1.90 -20.85
CA THR A 97 -11.47 -0.48 -21.15
C THR A 97 -12.43 0.11 -20.13
N SER A 98 -11.96 1.13 -19.41
CA SER A 98 -12.78 1.95 -18.52
C SER A 98 -13.02 3.30 -19.20
N VAL A 99 -14.27 3.79 -19.16
CA VAL A 99 -14.67 5.06 -19.76
C VAL A 99 -15.10 6.01 -18.66
N ASN A 100 -14.34 7.08 -18.46
CA ASN A 100 -14.63 8.04 -17.41
C ASN A 100 -15.49 9.20 -17.93
N PRO A 101 -16.52 9.63 -17.18
CA PRO A 101 -17.19 10.89 -17.46
C PRO A 101 -16.26 12.08 -17.15
N PRO A 102 -16.59 13.28 -17.67
CA PRO A 102 -15.93 14.51 -17.24
C PRO A 102 -15.95 14.66 -15.72
N LEU A 103 -14.88 15.22 -15.15
CA LEU A 103 -14.77 15.43 -13.71
C LEU A 103 -15.98 16.21 -13.19
N ALA A 104 -16.66 15.63 -12.19
CA ALA A 104 -17.79 16.28 -11.56
C ALA A 104 -17.35 17.57 -10.85
N THR A 105 -17.96 18.70 -11.20
CA THR A 105 -17.74 19.98 -10.53
C THR A 105 -18.71 20.18 -9.38
N GLY A 106 -18.30 20.96 -8.38
CA GLY A 106 -19.12 21.28 -7.21
C GLY A 106 -18.51 20.83 -5.89
N PRO A 107 -19.26 20.96 -4.76
CA PRO A 107 -18.83 20.56 -3.42
C PRO A 107 -18.24 19.16 -3.38
N ILE A 108 -17.08 18.99 -2.75
CA ILE A 108 -16.49 17.66 -2.54
C ILE A 108 -17.40 16.83 -1.65
N GLN A 109 -17.61 15.55 -2.02
CA GLN A 109 -18.44 14.60 -1.29
C GLN A 109 -17.83 13.19 -1.33
N ASP A 110 -17.86 12.51 -0.19
CA ASP A 110 -17.52 11.09 -0.10
C ASP A 110 -18.63 10.26 -0.77
N VAL A 111 -18.26 9.32 -1.64
CA VAL A 111 -19.23 8.55 -2.42
C VAL A 111 -19.27 7.10 -1.95
N ALA A 112 -18.13 6.41 -1.93
CA ALA A 112 -18.09 5.01 -1.57
C ALA A 112 -16.71 4.54 -1.10
N ALA A 113 -16.68 3.54 -0.23
CA ALA A 113 -15.51 2.71 0.01
C ALA A 113 -15.71 1.34 -0.68
N VAL A 114 -14.73 0.87 -1.45
CA VAL A 114 -14.89 -0.29 -2.34
C VAL A 114 -13.72 -1.27 -2.26
N SER A 115 -14.03 -2.55 -2.08
CA SER A 115 -13.10 -3.68 -2.21
C SER A 115 -13.86 -4.94 -2.67
N ASP A 116 -13.77 -6.04 -1.92
CA ASP A 116 -14.59 -7.25 -2.02
C ASP A 116 -16.08 -7.02 -1.71
N THR A 117 -16.41 -5.85 -1.15
CA THR A 117 -17.77 -5.32 -0.99
C THR A 117 -17.75 -3.80 -1.25
N THR A 118 -18.93 -3.18 -1.28
CA THR A 118 -19.08 -1.72 -1.40
C THR A 118 -19.84 -1.17 -0.22
N THR A 119 -19.28 -0.14 0.41
CA THR A 119 -19.96 0.70 1.40
C THR A 119 -20.33 2.04 0.75
N THR A 120 -21.58 2.45 0.93
CA THR A 120 -22.06 3.81 0.61
C THR A 120 -22.57 4.47 1.90
N ASP A 121 -23.89 4.57 2.08
CA ASP A 121 -24.49 5.21 3.26
C ASP A 121 -24.58 4.28 4.47
N THR A 122 -24.70 2.96 4.21
CA THR A 122 -24.76 1.94 5.27
C THR A 122 -23.39 1.28 5.39
N PRO A 123 -22.70 1.40 6.54
CA PRO A 123 -21.40 0.78 6.75
C PRO A 123 -21.47 -0.73 6.54
N THR A 124 -20.57 -1.27 5.71
CA THR A 124 -20.40 -2.72 5.52
C THR A 124 -18.99 -3.14 5.93
N VAL A 125 -18.79 -4.45 6.10
CA VAL A 125 -17.49 -5.00 6.48
C VAL A 125 -16.69 -5.43 5.26
N HIS A 126 -15.49 -4.89 5.12
CA HIS A 126 -14.54 -5.20 4.07
C HIS A 126 -13.50 -6.23 4.57
N ARG A 127 -13.07 -7.12 3.69
CA ARG A 127 -11.98 -8.09 3.96
C ARG A 127 -10.62 -7.52 3.54
N LEU A 128 -10.62 -6.68 2.52
CA LEU A 128 -9.45 -5.93 2.04
C LEU A 128 -9.56 -4.45 2.43
N THR A 129 -8.44 -3.73 2.50
CA THR A 129 -8.51 -2.26 2.67
C THR A 129 -9.19 -1.66 1.43
N PRO A 130 -10.24 -0.85 1.61
CA PRO A 130 -10.98 -0.32 0.49
C PRO A 130 -10.20 0.75 -0.27
N ALA A 131 -10.50 0.87 -1.56
CA ALA A 131 -10.33 2.10 -2.29
C ALA A 131 -11.50 3.05 -1.97
N PHE A 132 -11.30 4.34 -2.18
CA PHE A 132 -12.24 5.39 -1.79
C PHE A 132 -12.58 6.23 -3.00
N ALA A 133 -13.85 6.30 -3.33
CA ALA A 133 -14.38 7.10 -4.43
C ALA A 133 -15.08 8.34 -3.86
N PHE A 134 -14.86 9.47 -4.50
CA PHE A 134 -15.43 10.76 -4.12
C PHE A 134 -15.84 11.53 -5.39
N ARG A 135 -16.52 12.67 -5.21
CA ARG A 135 -16.93 13.53 -6.34
C ARG A 135 -16.83 15.00 -5.96
N GLY A 136 -16.89 15.87 -6.95
CA GLY A 136 -16.74 17.30 -6.76
C GLY A 136 -15.28 17.71 -6.70
N ASN A 137 -15.03 19.00 -6.85
CA ASN A 137 -13.70 19.59 -6.86
C ASN A 137 -13.61 20.88 -6.05
N GLN A 138 -14.67 21.28 -5.35
CA GLN A 138 -14.71 22.53 -4.62
C GLN A 138 -14.54 22.30 -3.12
N VAL A 139 -13.66 23.11 -2.52
CA VAL A 139 -13.47 23.23 -1.08
C VAL A 139 -14.78 23.65 -0.40
N THR A 140 -15.12 22.97 0.69
CA THR A 140 -16.37 23.17 1.46
C THR A 140 -16.13 23.35 2.95
N ALA A 141 -15.14 22.65 3.48
CA ALA A 141 -14.81 22.61 4.90
C ALA A 141 -14.00 23.80 5.39
N ASN A 142 -13.24 24.45 4.51
CA ASN A 142 -12.49 25.65 4.86
C ASN A 142 -13.34 26.92 4.62
N PRO A 143 -13.72 27.65 5.69
CA PRO A 143 -14.57 28.82 5.59
C PRO A 143 -13.89 30.04 4.92
N ASP A 144 -12.57 30.05 4.82
CA ASP A 144 -11.82 31.18 4.23
C ASP A 144 -11.76 31.13 2.70
N ILE A 145 -11.94 29.94 2.11
CA ILE A 145 -11.85 29.69 0.67
C ILE A 145 -13.00 28.81 0.13
N PRO A 146 -14.27 29.07 0.50
CA PRO A 146 -15.39 28.24 0.11
C PRO A 146 -15.58 28.27 -1.41
N GLY A 147 -15.90 27.12 -1.99
CA GLY A 147 -16.13 26.99 -3.44
C GLY A 147 -14.87 27.00 -4.29
N LYS A 148 -13.67 27.18 -3.71
CA LYS A 148 -12.41 27.17 -4.44
C LYS A 148 -12.19 25.81 -5.11
N PRO A 149 -11.96 25.74 -6.44
CA PRO A 149 -11.65 24.48 -7.10
C PRO A 149 -10.24 23.99 -6.71
N ALA A 150 -10.11 22.67 -6.55
CA ALA A 150 -8.88 22.00 -6.16
C ALA A 150 -8.42 20.99 -7.25
N PRO A 151 -7.14 21.00 -7.62
CA PRO A 151 -6.62 20.07 -8.63
C PRO A 151 -6.22 18.70 -8.05
N LEU A 152 -6.06 18.59 -6.73
CA LEU A 152 -5.57 17.40 -6.05
C LEU A 152 -6.42 17.09 -4.82
N TYR A 153 -6.35 15.84 -4.37
CA TYR A 153 -7.13 15.31 -3.27
C TYR A 153 -6.31 14.35 -2.42
N ARG A 154 -6.62 14.28 -1.13
CA ARG A 154 -6.04 13.31 -0.20
C ARG A 154 -7.12 12.65 0.63
N VAL A 155 -7.09 11.33 0.70
CA VAL A 155 -7.96 10.55 1.57
C VAL A 155 -7.30 10.35 2.93
N TYR A 156 -8.09 10.48 4.00
CA TYR A 156 -7.70 10.15 5.36
C TYR A 156 -8.63 9.10 5.94
N VAL A 157 -8.08 8.17 6.72
CA VAL A 157 -8.86 7.18 7.47
C VAL A 157 -8.55 7.34 8.96
N PHE A 158 -9.59 7.21 9.78
CA PHE A 158 -9.59 7.47 11.21
C PHE A 158 -10.19 6.29 11.98
N SER A 159 -9.76 6.10 13.23
CA SER A 159 -10.36 5.14 14.15
C SER A 159 -11.56 5.71 14.94
N ASP A 160 -11.85 6.99 14.80
CA ASP A 160 -12.98 7.69 15.45
C ASP A 160 -13.78 8.55 14.46
N SER A 161 -15.03 8.83 14.81
CA SER A 161 -15.98 9.58 13.97
C SER A 161 -15.68 11.08 13.90
N ASP A 162 -14.92 11.60 14.85
CA ASP A 162 -14.58 13.02 14.94
C ASP A 162 -13.36 13.36 14.08
N CYS A 163 -12.80 12.35 13.40
CA CYS A 163 -11.66 12.45 12.50
C CYS A 163 -10.40 13.00 13.17
N VAL A 164 -10.17 12.61 14.42
CA VAL A 164 -9.00 13.06 15.20
C VAL A 164 -7.84 12.07 15.06
N ASN A 165 -8.10 10.77 15.22
CA ASN A 165 -7.05 9.74 15.24
C ASN A 165 -6.85 9.16 13.84
N VAL A 166 -6.04 9.86 13.03
CA VAL A 166 -5.63 9.39 11.70
C VAL A 166 -4.85 8.08 11.83
N VAL A 167 -5.34 7.02 11.19
CA VAL A 167 -4.68 5.72 11.09
C VAL A 167 -4.09 5.45 9.71
N PHE A 168 -4.53 6.19 8.68
CA PHE A 168 -4.05 6.05 7.31
C PHE A 168 -4.13 7.37 6.57
N LYS A 169 -3.09 7.67 5.79
CA LYS A 169 -2.96 8.88 4.97
C LYS A 169 -2.74 8.46 3.53
N GLY A 170 -3.73 8.70 2.68
CA GLY A 170 -3.62 8.40 1.26
C GLY A 170 -2.57 9.25 0.57
N ALA A 171 -2.12 8.79 -0.58
CA ALA A 171 -1.31 9.61 -1.47
C ALA A 171 -2.17 10.72 -2.10
N LEU A 172 -1.52 11.82 -2.52
CA LEU A 172 -2.15 12.83 -3.36
C LEU A 172 -2.48 12.22 -4.71
N VAL A 173 -3.70 12.49 -5.15
CA VAL A 173 -4.21 12.07 -6.45
C VAL A 173 -4.97 13.22 -7.11
N GLY A 174 -4.90 13.32 -8.43
CA GLY A 174 -5.82 14.18 -9.19
C GLY A 174 -7.16 13.51 -9.51
N SER A 175 -7.24 12.19 -9.35
CA SER A 175 -8.43 11.39 -9.68
C SER A 175 -9.53 11.56 -8.63
N PRO A 176 -10.82 11.40 -9.01
CA PRO A 176 -11.95 11.35 -8.07
C PRO A 176 -12.02 10.03 -7.27
N ALA A 177 -10.90 9.32 -7.16
CA ALA A 177 -10.76 8.12 -6.36
C ALA A 177 -9.30 7.92 -5.93
N TYR A 178 -9.11 7.20 -4.84
CA TYR A 178 -7.83 6.82 -4.27
C TYR A 178 -7.84 5.34 -3.89
N ALA A 179 -6.81 4.58 -4.27
CA ALA A 179 -6.60 3.21 -3.83
C ALA A 179 -5.18 3.05 -3.26
N PRO A 180 -5.00 2.33 -2.14
CA PRO A 180 -3.66 2.07 -1.61
C PRO A 180 -2.78 1.28 -2.59
N ARG A 181 -1.56 1.77 -2.82
CA ARG A 181 -0.57 1.12 -3.69
C ARG A 181 0.69 0.70 -2.93
N MET A 182 1.21 -0.47 -3.25
CA MET A 182 2.47 -1.00 -2.71
C MET A 182 3.70 -0.42 -3.42
N THR A 183 3.52 0.23 -4.57
CA THR A 183 4.58 0.84 -5.38
C THR A 183 4.91 2.27 -4.96
N GLY A 184 4.16 2.86 -4.02
CA GLY A 184 4.34 4.25 -3.61
C GLY A 184 3.49 5.23 -4.42
N PRO A 185 3.61 6.53 -4.13
CA PRO A 185 2.92 7.59 -4.84
C PRO A 185 3.62 7.96 -6.15
N LEU A 186 3.01 8.87 -6.90
CA LEU A 186 3.64 9.49 -8.07
C LEU A 186 4.76 10.45 -7.63
N GLN A 187 5.81 10.55 -8.45
CA GLN A 187 6.86 11.55 -8.29
C GLN A 187 6.31 12.93 -8.64
N TYR A 188 5.97 13.70 -7.61
CA TYR A 188 5.44 15.04 -7.82
C TYR A 188 6.56 16.04 -8.14
N PRO A 189 6.27 17.04 -8.99
CA PRO A 189 7.16 18.17 -9.21
C PRO A 189 7.62 18.83 -7.91
N THR A 190 8.93 18.99 -7.74
CA THR A 190 9.50 19.70 -6.57
C THR A 190 10.02 21.08 -6.93
N GLN A 191 9.97 21.44 -8.22
CA GLN A 191 10.42 22.71 -8.75
C GLN A 191 9.37 23.32 -9.67
N ARG A 192 9.28 24.66 -9.69
CA ARG A 192 8.32 25.42 -10.50
C ARG A 192 8.34 25.03 -11.98
N GLU A 193 9.53 24.88 -12.56
CA GLU A 193 9.69 24.47 -13.96
C GLU A 193 9.10 23.07 -14.21
N THR A 194 9.43 22.10 -13.36
CA THR A 194 8.88 20.75 -13.47
C THR A 194 7.37 20.70 -13.26
N LEU A 195 6.81 21.62 -12.46
CA LEU A 195 5.36 21.73 -12.26
C LEU A 195 4.68 22.27 -13.50
N PHE A 196 5.31 23.22 -14.20
CA PHE A 196 4.78 23.78 -15.45
C PHE A 196 4.67 22.72 -16.57
N PHE A 197 5.63 21.79 -16.64
CA PHE A 197 5.63 20.72 -17.64
C PHE A 197 4.84 19.46 -17.22
N ALA A 198 4.41 19.37 -15.94
CA ALA A 198 3.67 18.21 -15.44
C ALA A 198 2.39 17.85 -16.24
N PRO A 199 1.61 18.81 -16.79
CA PRO A 199 0.45 18.51 -17.63
C PRO A 199 0.76 17.97 -19.04
N GLN A 200 2.04 17.79 -19.39
CA GLN A 200 2.47 17.37 -20.73
C GLN A 200 2.77 15.86 -20.82
N GLY A 201 2.65 15.11 -19.72
CA GLY A 201 2.99 13.69 -19.70
C GLY A 201 2.71 13.00 -18.37
N TYR A 202 2.74 11.67 -18.39
CA TYR A 202 2.52 10.86 -17.19
C TYR A 202 3.69 10.95 -16.21
N LEU A 203 3.37 11.10 -14.93
CA LEU A 203 4.38 11.08 -13.87
C LEU A 203 4.83 9.65 -13.57
N GLY A 204 6.14 9.48 -13.31
CA GLY A 204 6.70 8.23 -12.80
C GLY A 204 6.37 7.98 -11.32
N ASP A 205 6.78 6.84 -10.79
CA ASP A 205 6.74 6.58 -9.34
C ASP A 205 7.83 7.36 -8.60
N GLY A 206 7.54 7.76 -7.36
CA GLY A 206 8.51 8.44 -6.52
C GLY A 206 7.90 9.04 -5.27
N LEU A 207 8.36 10.24 -4.87
CA LEU A 207 7.87 10.93 -3.69
C LEU A 207 6.98 12.12 -4.06
N GLU A 208 6.00 12.42 -3.19
CA GLU A 208 5.14 13.61 -3.29
C GLU A 208 5.88 14.94 -3.01
N GLY A 209 7.17 14.88 -2.66
CA GLY A 209 7.94 16.04 -2.22
C GLY A 209 7.57 16.48 -0.79
N LYS A 210 7.48 17.80 -0.58
CA LYS A 210 7.08 18.36 0.71
C LYS A 210 5.56 18.56 0.73
N THR A 211 4.89 17.85 1.62
CA THR A 211 3.43 17.94 1.77
C THR A 211 3.06 18.39 3.17
N PHE A 212 1.98 19.17 3.25
CA PHE A 212 1.50 19.79 4.47
C PHE A 212 -0.02 19.70 4.57
N MET A 213 -0.53 19.54 5.79
CA MET A 213 -1.95 19.72 6.09
C MET A 213 -2.31 21.21 6.05
N ALA A 214 -3.61 21.53 6.13
CA ALA A 214 -4.06 22.93 6.09
C ALA A 214 -3.54 23.78 7.26
N ASP A 215 -3.22 23.16 8.40
CA ASP A 215 -2.57 23.79 9.56
C ASP A 215 -1.04 23.95 9.40
N SER A 216 -0.50 23.69 8.21
CA SER A 216 0.94 23.69 7.88
C SER A 216 1.76 22.61 8.60
N SER A 217 1.12 21.65 9.29
CA SER A 217 1.84 20.50 9.82
C SER A 217 2.33 19.62 8.66
N ARG A 218 3.59 19.15 8.77
CA ARG A 218 4.17 18.31 7.72
C ARG A 218 3.55 16.93 7.75
N ILE A 219 3.15 16.43 6.59
CA ILE A 219 2.59 15.10 6.43
C ILE A 219 3.46 14.24 5.50
N GLN A 220 3.27 12.92 5.61
CA GLN A 220 3.80 11.93 4.70
C GLN A 220 2.69 10.90 4.46
N THR A 221 2.49 10.50 3.19
CA THR A 221 1.55 9.44 2.82
C THR A 221 1.99 8.09 3.39
N THR A 222 1.02 7.25 3.75
CA THR A 222 1.26 5.88 4.19
C THR A 222 2.00 5.07 3.12
N GLU A 223 1.81 5.36 1.83
CA GLU A 223 2.49 4.66 0.73
C GLU A 223 4.01 4.93 0.66
N SER A 224 4.48 6.00 1.33
CA SER A 224 5.89 6.36 1.46
C SER A 224 6.48 6.02 2.83
N ASP A 225 5.70 5.42 3.73
CA ASP A 225 6.19 5.00 5.03
C ASP A 225 7.28 3.93 4.87
N LYS A 226 8.22 3.93 5.83
CA LYS A 226 9.36 3.02 5.77
C LYS A 226 8.89 1.57 5.73
N PRO A 227 9.55 0.72 4.93
CA PRO A 227 9.28 -0.69 4.94
C PRO A 227 9.34 -1.24 6.36
N GLN A 228 8.28 -1.94 6.75
CA GLN A 228 8.26 -2.58 8.05
C GLN A 228 9.13 -3.84 7.96
N ILE A 229 10.24 -3.90 8.70
CA ILE A 229 11.25 -4.98 8.64
C ILE A 229 10.57 -6.34 8.87
N PRO A 230 10.58 -7.27 7.90
CA PRO A 230 10.20 -8.67 8.13
C PRO A 230 11.18 -9.33 9.12
N PRO A 231 10.80 -10.38 9.86
CA PRO A 231 11.77 -11.20 10.57
C PRO A 231 12.90 -11.65 9.61
N ALA A 232 14.15 -11.46 10.02
CA ALA A 232 15.33 -11.40 9.16
C ALA A 232 15.51 -12.56 8.16
N THR A 233 15.96 -12.22 6.94
CA THR A 233 16.57 -13.16 5.99
C THR A 233 17.93 -12.60 5.50
N PRO A 234 18.96 -13.45 5.27
CA PRO A 234 20.32 -13.04 4.89
C PRO A 234 20.42 -12.42 3.48
N PRO A 235 21.59 -11.87 3.08
CA PRO A 235 21.73 -11.02 1.89
C PRO A 235 21.63 -11.79 0.56
N THR A 236 21.02 -11.12 -0.42
CA THR A 236 20.70 -11.62 -1.77
C THR A 236 21.90 -11.54 -2.73
N VAL A 237 22.03 -12.52 -3.64
CA VAL A 237 22.89 -12.51 -4.84
C VAL A 237 21.97 -12.52 -6.08
N PRO A 238 22.27 -11.81 -7.19
CA PRO A 238 21.37 -11.74 -8.35
C PRO A 238 21.32 -13.04 -9.17
N ASP A 239 20.15 -13.38 -9.72
CA ASP A 239 19.91 -14.56 -10.57
C ASP A 239 19.73 -14.16 -12.06
N PRO A 240 20.44 -14.82 -13.01
CA PRO A 240 20.25 -14.65 -14.44
C PRO A 240 19.52 -15.84 -15.06
N SER A 241 18.24 -15.72 -15.43
CA SER A 241 17.60 -16.62 -16.41
C SER A 241 16.22 -16.10 -16.84
N GLU A 242 16.16 -15.46 -18.01
CA GLU A 242 14.93 -15.25 -18.78
C GLU A 242 14.82 -16.34 -19.86
N THR A 243 13.62 -16.87 -20.08
CA THR A 243 13.28 -17.59 -21.31
C THR A 243 11.85 -17.26 -21.74
N ALA A 244 11.67 -17.24 -23.07
CA ALA A 244 10.81 -16.36 -23.87
C ALA A 244 9.27 -16.46 -23.71
N PRO A 245 8.52 -15.40 -24.07
CA PRO A 245 7.06 -15.32 -23.98
C PRO A 245 6.29 -15.77 -25.25
N PRO A 246 4.99 -16.14 -25.13
CA PRO A 246 4.02 -16.29 -26.24
C PRO A 246 3.50 -14.93 -26.79
N PRO A 247 2.72 -14.90 -27.89
CA PRO A 247 2.71 -13.78 -28.84
C PRO A 247 2.02 -12.49 -28.37
N GLU A 248 2.81 -11.41 -28.53
CA GLU A 248 2.55 -10.04 -29.00
C GLU A 248 1.36 -9.25 -28.44
N ALA A 249 1.67 -8.43 -27.43
CA ALA A 249 1.03 -7.14 -27.20
C ALA A 249 1.83 -6.06 -27.96
N THR A 250 1.16 -5.00 -28.42
CA THR A 250 1.67 -3.94 -29.31
C THR A 250 2.76 -3.02 -28.68
N GLN A 251 3.15 -3.27 -27.43
CA GLN A 251 4.21 -2.58 -26.69
C GLN A 251 4.95 -3.63 -25.81
N PRO A 252 6.29 -3.57 -25.67
CA PRO A 252 6.99 -4.43 -24.72
C PRO A 252 6.50 -4.14 -23.29
N LEU A 253 6.22 -5.20 -22.54
CA LEU A 253 5.79 -5.11 -21.14
C LEU A 253 6.79 -4.26 -20.33
N PRO A 254 6.32 -3.33 -19.49
CA PRO A 254 7.20 -2.57 -18.62
C PRO A 254 7.81 -3.49 -17.55
N GLY A 255 8.90 -3.04 -16.94
CA GLY A 255 9.61 -3.79 -15.91
C GLY A 255 8.74 -4.18 -14.71
N THR A 256 9.19 -5.16 -13.94
CA THR A 256 8.49 -5.56 -12.71
C THR A 256 8.38 -4.37 -11.76
N PRO A 257 7.20 -4.07 -11.20
CA PRO A 257 7.02 -2.93 -10.29
C PRO A 257 7.89 -3.08 -9.04
N VAL A 258 8.51 -1.97 -8.62
CA VAL A 258 9.28 -1.90 -7.37
C VAL A 258 8.35 -1.55 -6.22
N GLU A 259 8.37 -2.35 -5.15
CA GLU A 259 7.58 -2.07 -3.95
C GLU A 259 8.35 -1.22 -2.94
N THR A 260 7.66 -0.30 -2.28
CA THR A 260 8.21 0.49 -1.17
C THR A 260 8.27 -0.33 0.13
N GLY A 261 7.44 -1.36 0.25
CA GLY A 261 7.26 -2.16 1.47
C GLY A 261 6.46 -1.44 2.56
N ALA A 262 5.82 -0.32 2.24
CA ALA A 262 4.98 0.45 3.13
C ALA A 262 3.77 -0.36 3.66
N PRO A 263 3.33 -0.14 4.91
CA PRO A 263 2.20 -0.82 5.50
C PRO A 263 0.86 -0.24 5.02
N VAL A 264 0.46 -0.60 3.80
CA VAL A 264 -0.71 -0.03 3.13
C VAL A 264 -2.05 -0.75 3.43
N ASP A 265 -2.08 -1.70 4.38
CA ASP A 265 -3.32 -2.36 4.84
C ASP A 265 -3.76 -1.90 6.25
N LEU A 266 -5.07 -1.97 6.52
CA LEU A 266 -5.68 -1.62 7.79
C LEU A 266 -5.91 -2.84 8.68
N TRP A 267 -5.69 -2.66 9.99
CA TRP A 267 -6.04 -3.65 11.01
C TRP A 267 -7.54 -3.92 11.08
N ASP A 268 -7.92 -5.04 11.69
CA ASP A 268 -9.31 -5.32 12.03
C ASP A 268 -9.89 -4.18 12.88
N SER A 269 -11.07 -3.67 12.48
CA SER A 269 -11.73 -2.57 13.15
C SER A 269 -12.47 -2.99 14.42
N GLY A 270 -12.61 -4.29 14.70
CA GLY A 270 -13.44 -4.82 15.79
C GLY A 270 -14.92 -4.86 15.42
N TRP A 271 -15.24 -5.06 14.14
CA TRP A 271 -16.61 -5.09 13.62
C TRP A 271 -17.50 -6.14 14.32
N PRO A 272 -18.81 -5.85 14.58
CA PRO A 272 -19.57 -4.64 14.23
C PRO A 272 -19.47 -3.49 15.22
N ASN A 273 -18.81 -3.69 16.36
CA ASN A 273 -18.75 -2.70 17.44
C ASN A 273 -17.77 -1.57 17.13
N GLY A 274 -16.66 -1.88 16.44
CA GLY A 274 -15.70 -0.90 15.95
C GLY A 274 -15.70 -0.81 14.42
N ARG A 275 -15.35 0.38 13.93
CA ARG A 275 -15.34 0.75 12.51
C ARG A 275 -14.29 1.82 12.27
N TYR A 276 -13.86 1.96 11.03
CA TYR A 276 -13.10 3.11 10.58
C TYR A 276 -14.01 4.15 9.97
N TYR A 277 -13.51 5.38 9.93
CA TYR A 277 -14.14 6.52 9.30
C TYR A 277 -13.18 7.10 8.27
N TRP A 278 -13.68 7.70 7.21
CA TRP A 278 -12.83 8.33 6.22
C TRP A 278 -13.49 9.58 5.64
N THR A 279 -12.64 10.49 5.16
CA THR A 279 -13.02 11.65 4.35
C THR A 279 -11.94 11.90 3.31
N VAL A 280 -12.31 12.55 2.21
CA VAL A 280 -11.34 13.20 1.31
C VAL A 280 -11.22 14.69 1.66
N VAL A 281 -10.03 15.28 1.47
CA VAL A 281 -9.81 16.72 1.50
C VAL A 281 -9.18 17.20 0.20
N ALA A 282 -9.47 18.44 -0.18
CA ALA A 282 -8.81 19.11 -1.29
C ALA A 282 -7.35 19.45 -0.99
N ALA A 283 -6.50 19.50 -2.02
CA ALA A 283 -5.12 19.94 -1.93
C ALA A 283 -4.69 20.69 -3.20
N GLU A 284 -3.61 21.46 -3.10
CA GLU A 284 -3.03 22.17 -4.24
C GLU A 284 -1.49 22.27 -4.17
N PRO A 285 -0.80 22.38 -5.32
CA PRO A 285 0.59 22.84 -5.33
C PRO A 285 0.65 24.32 -4.96
N ARG A 286 1.64 24.67 -4.12
CA ARG A 286 2.04 26.03 -3.80
C ARG A 286 3.53 26.17 -4.02
N LEU A 287 3.96 27.39 -4.33
CA LEU A 287 5.37 27.71 -4.28
C LEU A 287 5.75 27.93 -2.82
N GLY A 288 6.92 27.42 -2.44
CA GLY A 288 7.47 27.62 -1.11
C GLY A 288 7.61 29.11 -0.77
N SER A 289 7.83 29.40 0.50
CA SER A 289 7.99 30.78 0.95
C SER A 289 9.25 31.42 0.37
N ASN A 290 9.10 32.62 -0.20
CA ASN A 290 10.26 33.44 -0.59
C ASN A 290 11.08 33.78 0.66
N LEU A 291 12.41 33.70 0.56
CA LEU A 291 13.27 34.19 1.63
C LEU A 291 13.50 35.68 1.40
N THR A 292 13.15 36.51 2.38
CA THR A 292 13.36 37.96 2.30
C THR A 292 14.27 38.39 3.43
N THR A 293 15.28 39.20 3.08
CA THR A 293 16.15 39.91 3.99
C THR A 293 16.39 41.32 3.43
N TYR A 294 17.29 42.06 4.06
CA TYR A 294 17.71 43.37 3.59
C TYR A 294 19.22 43.42 3.52
N LEU A 295 19.73 44.26 2.61
CA LEU A 295 21.14 44.59 2.56
C LEU A 295 21.58 45.23 3.89
N SER A 296 22.62 44.68 4.50
CA SER A 296 23.20 45.21 5.74
C SER A 296 24.20 46.33 5.48
N ALA A 297 24.66 46.47 4.23
CA ALA A 297 25.51 47.55 3.75
C ALA A 297 25.15 47.89 2.29
N PRO A 298 25.48 49.09 1.79
CA PRO A 298 25.31 49.41 0.38
C PRO A 298 26.12 48.45 -0.51
N ALA A 299 25.59 48.13 -1.67
CA ALA A 299 26.27 47.40 -2.73
C ALA A 299 26.33 48.27 -3.98
N HIS A 300 27.42 48.20 -4.74
CA HIS A 300 27.65 49.06 -5.89
C HIS A 300 27.58 48.27 -7.19
N ALA A 301 27.24 48.98 -8.29
CA ALA A 301 27.31 48.40 -9.61
C ALA A 301 28.74 47.90 -9.87
N GLY A 302 28.86 46.66 -10.36
CA GLY A 302 30.12 45.95 -10.54
C GLY A 302 30.49 45.00 -9.38
N ASP A 303 29.87 45.14 -8.20
CA ASP A 303 30.15 44.25 -7.08
C ASP A 303 29.67 42.82 -7.37
N MET A 304 30.50 41.83 -7.01
CA MET A 304 30.16 40.41 -7.08
C MET A 304 29.80 39.82 -5.72
N TRP A 305 29.52 40.66 -4.74
CA TRP A 305 29.09 40.22 -3.42
C TRP A 305 28.21 41.27 -2.78
N VAL A 306 27.33 40.83 -1.90
CA VAL A 306 26.48 41.70 -1.09
C VAL A 306 26.51 41.25 0.37
N SER A 307 26.32 42.19 1.29
CA SER A 307 26.14 41.88 2.71
C SER A 307 24.67 41.98 3.06
N VAL A 308 24.13 40.98 3.74
CA VAL A 308 22.72 40.89 4.14
C VAL A 308 22.57 40.78 5.65
N ASN A 309 21.38 41.08 6.18
CA ASN A 309 21.11 40.95 7.62
C ASN A 309 21.08 39.48 8.09
N SER A 310 20.65 38.58 7.22
CA SER A 310 20.61 37.13 7.42
C SER A 310 20.71 36.44 6.07
N SER A 311 21.47 35.36 6.02
CA SER A 311 21.70 34.53 4.83
C SER A 311 21.18 33.10 4.98
N LEU A 312 20.41 32.84 6.05
CA LEU A 312 19.93 31.50 6.36
C LEU A 312 19.03 30.96 5.25
N GLY A 313 19.42 29.80 4.70
CA GLY A 313 18.67 29.12 3.63
C GLY A 313 18.90 29.67 2.22
N PHE A 314 19.87 30.56 2.02
CA PHE A 314 20.11 31.19 0.72
C PHE A 314 20.79 30.26 -0.29
N GLY A 315 20.32 30.30 -1.54
CA GLY A 315 20.86 29.59 -2.69
C GLY A 315 20.07 29.93 -3.96
N GLY A 316 20.52 29.49 -5.13
CA GLY A 316 19.80 29.72 -6.40
C GLY A 316 19.96 31.16 -6.91
N GLN A 317 18.85 31.80 -7.30
CA GLN A 317 18.82 33.19 -7.77
C GLN A 317 18.23 34.11 -6.71
N ALA A 318 18.80 35.29 -6.53
CA ALA A 318 18.26 36.36 -5.70
C ALA A 318 17.87 37.54 -6.56
N GLN A 319 16.81 38.25 -6.19
CA GLN A 319 16.59 39.61 -6.63
C GLN A 319 17.17 40.58 -5.59
N VAL A 320 17.95 41.54 -6.06
CA VAL A 320 18.44 42.68 -5.30
C VAL A 320 17.66 43.91 -5.72
N GLY A 321 17.13 44.62 -4.72
CA GLY A 321 16.36 45.83 -4.93
C GLY A 321 14.93 45.64 -5.42
N ASP A 322 14.22 46.76 -5.53
CA ASP A 322 12.83 46.84 -5.99
C ASP A 322 12.68 47.89 -7.12
N GLY A 323 11.57 47.85 -7.86
CA GLY A 323 11.26 48.85 -8.88
C GLY A 323 12.18 48.83 -10.10
N ALA A 324 12.60 50.01 -10.58
CA ALA A 324 13.36 50.16 -11.82
C ALA A 324 14.82 49.67 -11.74
N THR A 325 15.36 49.54 -10.53
CA THR A 325 16.72 49.06 -10.27
C THR A 325 16.76 47.61 -9.80
N ALA A 326 15.61 46.93 -9.73
CA ALA A 326 15.54 45.53 -9.38
C ALA A 326 16.30 44.66 -10.40
N GLU A 327 17.19 43.80 -9.90
CA GLU A 327 17.94 42.87 -10.75
C GLU A 327 18.01 41.47 -10.15
N ILE A 328 17.97 40.45 -11.01
CA ILE A 328 18.07 39.03 -10.63
C ILE A 328 19.51 38.56 -10.86
N VAL A 329 20.14 38.10 -9.80
CA VAL A 329 21.53 37.64 -9.78
C VAL A 329 21.65 36.22 -9.23
N PRO A 330 22.43 35.33 -9.87
CA PRO A 330 22.66 34.00 -9.34
C PRO A 330 23.63 34.05 -8.16
N ILE A 331 23.32 33.33 -7.08
CA ILE A 331 24.20 33.17 -5.92
C ILE A 331 25.27 32.12 -6.24
N ASP A 332 26.52 32.44 -5.95
CA ASP A 332 27.66 31.52 -6.06
C ASP A 332 27.89 30.77 -4.74
N LYS A 333 28.10 31.51 -3.65
CA LYS A 333 28.37 30.98 -2.32
C LYS A 333 27.90 31.93 -1.23
N VAL A 334 27.68 31.39 -0.04
CA VAL A 334 27.28 32.15 1.15
C VAL A 334 28.30 31.88 2.26
N LEU A 335 28.85 32.94 2.86
CA LEU A 335 29.76 32.84 4.00
C LEU A 335 29.35 33.84 5.08
N GLY A 336 28.74 33.33 6.15
CA GLY A 336 28.11 34.18 7.15
C GLY A 336 27.07 35.08 6.48
N ASN A 337 27.10 36.38 6.76
CA ASN A 337 26.19 37.37 6.20
C ASN A 337 26.61 37.94 4.83
N VAL A 338 27.65 37.37 4.20
CA VAL A 338 28.11 37.79 2.87
C VAL A 338 27.69 36.77 1.83
N VAL A 339 27.02 37.23 0.78
CA VAL A 339 26.57 36.44 -0.36
C VAL A 339 27.43 36.81 -1.56
N THR A 340 28.18 35.86 -2.11
CA THR A 340 28.92 36.03 -3.37
C THR A 340 28.00 35.68 -4.55
N LEU A 341 28.05 36.48 -5.61
CA LEU A 341 27.22 36.38 -6.80
C LEU A 341 28.04 35.80 -7.98
N LYS A 342 27.38 35.09 -8.90
CA LYS A 342 27.99 34.56 -10.14
C LYS A 342 28.11 35.60 -11.25
N ALA A 343 27.46 36.75 -11.09
CA ALA A 343 27.51 37.88 -12.01
C ALA A 343 27.60 39.19 -11.21
N PRO A 344 28.26 40.23 -11.74
CA PRO A 344 28.32 41.54 -11.08
C PRO A 344 26.96 42.22 -11.10
N LEU A 345 26.68 43.04 -10.08
CA LEU A 345 25.49 43.90 -10.04
C LEU A 345 25.52 44.93 -11.17
N LEU A 346 24.39 45.16 -11.81
CA LEU A 346 24.21 46.19 -12.84
C LEU A 346 23.92 47.56 -12.22
N TYR A 347 23.28 47.59 -11.05
CA TYR A 347 22.86 48.80 -10.36
C TYR A 347 23.54 48.94 -8.99
N SER A 348 23.53 50.16 -8.45
CA SER A 348 23.93 50.41 -7.07
C SER A 348 22.70 50.37 -6.16
N HIS A 349 22.85 49.70 -5.03
CA HIS A 349 21.79 49.39 -4.08
C HIS A 349 22.14 49.93 -2.68
N PRO A 350 21.35 50.85 -2.08
CA PRO A 350 21.61 51.32 -0.73
C PRO A 350 21.46 50.23 0.34
N ALA A 351 22.01 50.48 1.52
CA ALA A 351 21.71 49.66 2.70
C ALA A 351 20.20 49.66 2.98
N HIS A 352 19.71 48.57 3.57
CA HIS A 352 18.31 48.30 3.85
C HIS A 352 17.41 48.15 2.63
N GLU A 353 17.96 48.12 1.43
CA GLU A 353 17.20 47.69 0.26
C GLU A 353 16.90 46.18 0.34
N ARG A 354 15.78 45.78 -0.24
CA ARG A 354 15.29 44.40 -0.17
C ARG A 354 16.25 43.47 -0.92
N PHE A 355 16.57 42.35 -0.29
CA PHE A 355 17.24 41.22 -0.92
C PHE A 355 16.32 40.01 -0.76
N PHE A 356 15.78 39.48 -1.85
CA PHE A 356 14.86 38.37 -1.77
C PHE A 356 15.23 37.23 -2.70
N ILE A 357 15.03 36.00 -2.24
CA ILE A 357 15.19 34.79 -3.03
C ILE A 357 13.80 34.26 -3.30
N PRO A 358 13.31 34.33 -4.55
CA PRO A 358 12.07 33.67 -4.90
C PRO A 358 12.24 32.16 -4.69
N SER A 359 11.28 31.52 -4.02
CA SER A 359 11.31 30.07 -3.92
C SER A 359 10.83 29.47 -5.24
N ASP A 360 11.67 28.65 -5.85
CA ASP A 360 11.26 27.75 -6.94
C ASP A 360 10.81 26.38 -6.42
N ALA A 361 10.93 26.13 -5.11
CA ALA A 361 10.46 24.89 -4.51
C ALA A 361 8.93 24.81 -4.59
N VAL A 362 8.43 23.66 -5.00
CA VAL A 362 6.99 23.33 -4.98
C VAL A 362 6.70 22.50 -3.75
N GLU A 363 5.66 22.91 -3.04
CA GLU A 363 5.11 22.25 -1.86
C GLU A 363 3.63 21.94 -2.12
N TYR A 364 3.07 20.93 -1.47
CA TYR A 364 1.67 20.56 -1.63
C TYR A 364 0.94 20.74 -0.32
N HIS A 365 -0.16 21.46 -0.35
CA HIS A 365 -0.89 21.85 0.84
C HIS A 365 -2.33 21.38 0.74
N ASP A 366 -2.78 20.63 1.74
CA ASP A 366 -4.21 20.40 1.91
C ASP A 366 -4.90 21.75 2.16
N LEU A 367 -6.08 21.91 1.57
CA LEU A 367 -6.87 23.14 1.63
C LEU A 367 -7.88 23.13 2.78
N GLU A 368 -8.08 21.98 3.40
CA GLU A 368 -9.08 21.72 4.42
C GLU A 368 -8.48 20.84 5.51
N MET A 369 -8.84 21.08 6.77
CA MET A 369 -8.55 20.10 7.82
C MET A 369 -9.56 18.95 7.73
N PRO A 370 -9.14 17.68 7.86
CA PRO A 370 -10.08 16.57 7.83
C PRO A 370 -11.14 16.63 8.94
N GLN A 371 -10.81 17.21 10.10
CA GLN A 371 -11.75 17.42 11.20
C GLN A 371 -12.89 18.35 10.78
N ASP A 372 -12.59 19.41 10.03
CA ASP A 372 -13.59 20.35 9.54
C ASP A 372 -14.50 19.69 8.51
N ALA A 373 -13.95 18.84 7.63
CA ALA A 373 -14.72 18.04 6.69
C ALA A 373 -15.70 17.11 7.40
N CYS A 374 -15.24 16.39 8.41
CA CYS A 374 -16.08 15.49 9.19
C CYS A 374 -17.14 16.24 10.02
N ALA A 375 -16.80 17.39 10.60
CA ALA A 375 -17.75 18.25 11.31
C ALA A 375 -18.89 18.77 10.41
N GLN A 376 -18.64 18.90 9.10
CA GLN A 376 -19.65 19.23 8.09
C GLN A 376 -20.45 18.01 7.59
N GLY A 377 -20.23 16.82 8.17
CA GLY A 377 -20.90 15.58 7.78
C GLY A 377 -20.30 14.91 6.53
N ARG A 378 -19.15 15.37 6.04
CA ARG A 378 -18.36 14.66 5.03
C ARG A 378 -17.49 13.62 5.73
N VAL A 379 -18.15 12.53 6.12
CA VAL A 379 -17.52 11.37 6.74
C VAL A 379 -18.35 10.13 6.46
N GLN A 380 -17.70 9.08 5.95
CA GLN A 380 -18.29 7.76 5.78
C GLN A 380 -17.58 6.73 6.67
N ALA A 381 -18.32 5.71 7.09
CA ALA A 381 -17.79 4.68 7.98
C ALA A 381 -17.84 3.29 7.33
N PHE A 382 -16.84 2.45 7.61
CA PHE A 382 -16.77 1.07 7.14
C PHE A 382 -16.12 0.15 8.18
N GLY A 383 -16.45 -1.13 8.14
CA GLY A 383 -15.75 -2.16 8.90
C GLY A 383 -14.59 -2.74 8.10
N LYS A 384 -13.52 -3.15 8.78
CA LYS A 384 -12.44 -3.96 8.20
C LYS A 384 -12.25 -5.19 9.07
N THR A 385 -12.13 -6.37 8.47
CA THR A 385 -11.81 -7.60 9.20
C THR A 385 -10.61 -8.29 8.59
N ASN A 386 -9.84 -8.95 9.46
CA ASN A 386 -8.76 -9.83 9.05
C ASN A 386 -9.24 -11.26 9.25
N GLU A 387 -10.03 -11.76 8.30
CA GLU A 387 -10.74 -13.03 8.41
C GLU A 387 -9.81 -14.22 8.68
N PRO A 388 -10.24 -15.18 9.51
CA PRO A 388 -9.46 -16.37 9.75
C PRO A 388 -9.48 -17.31 8.55
N ALA A 389 -8.40 -18.08 8.38
CA ALA A 389 -8.37 -19.17 7.41
C ALA A 389 -9.48 -20.22 7.66
N VAL A 390 -10.12 -20.68 6.59
CA VAL A 390 -11.20 -21.67 6.69
C VAL A 390 -10.63 -23.08 6.66
N THR A 391 -10.74 -23.80 7.78
CA THR A 391 -10.15 -25.14 7.97
C THR A 391 -11.14 -26.29 7.79
N THR A 392 -12.44 -25.99 7.68
CA THR A 392 -13.52 -26.99 7.56
C THR A 392 -14.68 -26.49 6.70
N ALA A 393 -15.37 -27.40 6.00
CA ALA A 393 -16.73 -27.20 5.48
C ALA A 393 -17.58 -28.44 5.82
N GLY A 394 -17.88 -28.61 7.11
CA GLY A 394 -18.46 -29.83 7.68
C GLY A 394 -17.38 -30.73 8.27
N ALA A 395 -16.70 -31.52 7.44
CA ALA A 395 -15.48 -32.23 7.84
C ALA A 395 -14.24 -31.32 7.66
N PRO A 396 -13.17 -31.53 8.44
CA PRO A 396 -11.95 -30.76 8.30
C PRO A 396 -11.18 -31.17 7.04
N TYR A 397 -10.46 -30.23 6.42
CA TYR A 397 -9.64 -30.53 5.24
C TYR A 397 -8.34 -31.22 5.67
N VAL A 398 -8.41 -32.52 5.94
CA VAL A 398 -7.26 -33.33 6.39
C VAL A 398 -7.19 -34.62 5.61
N THR A 399 -6.00 -34.97 5.15
CA THR A 399 -5.67 -36.23 4.49
C THR A 399 -4.50 -36.91 5.19
N GLY A 400 -4.48 -38.23 5.17
CA GLY A 400 -3.42 -39.01 5.81
C GLY A 400 -3.65 -40.50 5.73
N LEU A 401 -2.73 -41.29 6.28
CA LEU A 401 -2.91 -42.73 6.35
C LEU A 401 -3.93 -43.07 7.44
N SER A 402 -4.86 -43.97 7.14
CA SER A 402 -5.73 -44.60 8.12
C SER A 402 -4.92 -45.54 9.03
N PRO A 403 -5.48 -45.99 10.19
CA PRO A 403 -4.80 -46.94 11.06
C PRO A 403 -4.41 -48.27 10.39
N THR A 404 -5.04 -48.61 9.25
CA THR A 404 -4.76 -49.80 8.44
C THR A 404 -3.84 -49.53 7.24
N GLY A 405 -3.26 -48.33 7.14
CA GLY A 405 -2.26 -47.99 6.12
C GLY A 405 -2.82 -47.49 4.78
N ARG A 406 -4.15 -47.32 4.64
CA ARG A 406 -4.76 -46.74 3.42
C ARG A 406 -4.77 -45.21 3.49
N LEU A 407 -4.39 -44.52 2.41
CA LEU A 407 -4.57 -43.07 2.28
C LEU A 407 -6.06 -42.71 2.26
N VAL A 408 -6.49 -41.83 3.17
CA VAL A 408 -7.89 -41.41 3.33
C VAL A 408 -7.99 -39.90 3.57
N GLN A 409 -9.16 -39.34 3.28
CA GLN A 409 -9.55 -37.98 3.64
C GLN A 409 -10.52 -38.00 4.83
N ALA A 410 -10.54 -36.94 5.63
CA ALA A 410 -11.49 -36.78 6.71
C ALA A 410 -12.93 -36.70 6.20
N THR A 411 -13.79 -37.56 6.73
CA THR A 411 -15.23 -37.62 6.41
C THR A 411 -16.13 -37.20 7.57
N GLY A 412 -15.57 -37.00 8.77
CA GLY A 412 -16.30 -36.59 9.97
C GLY A 412 -15.53 -35.57 10.81
N ALA A 413 -16.17 -35.02 11.83
CA ALA A 413 -15.64 -33.91 12.63
C ALA A 413 -14.37 -34.25 13.46
N ARG A 414 -14.09 -35.52 13.69
CA ARG A 414 -12.93 -36.01 14.46
C ARG A 414 -12.21 -37.15 13.73
N PRO A 415 -11.55 -36.88 12.61
CA PRO A 415 -10.91 -37.92 11.82
C PRO A 415 -9.71 -38.53 12.56
N ALA A 416 -9.42 -39.79 12.27
CA ALA A 416 -8.33 -40.55 12.86
C ALA A 416 -7.31 -40.96 11.79
N PHE A 417 -6.04 -40.63 12.03
CA PHE A 417 -4.94 -40.91 11.12
C PHE A 417 -3.77 -41.59 11.86
N TYR A 418 -2.93 -42.25 11.09
CA TYR A 418 -1.62 -42.76 11.47
C TYR A 418 -0.55 -41.87 10.82
N GLY A 419 0.53 -41.60 11.55
CA GLY A 419 1.65 -40.78 11.08
C GLY A 419 1.37 -39.28 11.16
N SER A 420 1.98 -38.50 10.25
CA SER A 420 1.83 -37.05 10.14
C SER A 420 0.76 -36.72 9.09
N PRO A 421 -0.49 -36.42 9.48
CA PRO A 421 -1.51 -36.04 8.51
C PRO A 421 -1.18 -34.69 7.87
N LEU A 422 -1.58 -34.53 6.61
CA LEU A 422 -1.56 -33.27 5.88
C LEU A 422 -2.87 -32.52 6.17
N VAL A 423 -2.77 -31.37 6.82
CA VAL A 423 -3.89 -30.44 6.99
C VAL A 423 -3.87 -29.40 5.89
N LEU A 424 -5.05 -29.03 5.41
CA LEU A 424 -5.26 -28.00 4.40
C LEU A 424 -6.27 -26.97 4.92
N TRP A 425 -6.31 -25.81 4.26
CA TRP A 425 -7.29 -24.75 4.51
C TRP A 425 -7.57 -23.98 3.23
N LYS A 426 -8.70 -23.26 3.18
CA LYS A 426 -8.92 -22.28 2.13
C LYS A 426 -8.01 -21.07 2.36
N PRO A 427 -7.41 -20.49 1.31
CA PRO A 427 -6.69 -19.24 1.43
C PRO A 427 -7.55 -18.15 2.11
N ALA A 428 -6.94 -17.38 3.01
CA ALA A 428 -7.54 -16.16 3.55
C ALA A 428 -7.13 -14.98 2.66
N LEU A 429 -8.09 -14.11 2.35
CA LEU A 429 -7.87 -12.95 1.50
C LEU A 429 -6.91 -11.96 2.22
N GLY A 430 -5.88 -11.48 1.50
CA GLY A 430 -4.86 -10.58 2.05
C GLY A 430 -3.69 -11.27 2.78
N ALA A 431 -3.75 -12.59 3.01
CA ALA A 431 -2.66 -13.32 3.67
C ALA A 431 -1.47 -13.56 2.72
N ASP A 432 -0.27 -13.17 3.15
CA ASP A 432 0.99 -13.47 2.46
C ASP A 432 1.59 -14.82 2.92
N GLU A 433 1.47 -15.12 4.21
CA GLU A 433 2.00 -16.33 4.85
C GLU A 433 0.97 -16.92 5.81
N TYR A 434 1.09 -18.19 6.18
CA TYR A 434 0.28 -18.82 7.21
C TYR A 434 1.11 -19.29 8.39
N GLN A 435 0.60 -19.01 9.58
CA GLN A 435 1.05 -19.62 10.81
C GLN A 435 0.09 -20.73 11.23
N VAL A 436 0.63 -21.94 11.36
CA VAL A 436 -0.08 -23.12 11.85
C VAL A 436 0.42 -23.45 13.25
N GLN A 437 -0.50 -23.66 14.18
CA GLN A 437 -0.19 -24.14 15.53
C GLN A 437 -1.01 -25.38 15.85
N TRP A 438 -0.45 -26.27 16.66
CA TRP A 438 -1.18 -27.42 17.21
C TRP A 438 -0.89 -27.64 18.70
N SER A 439 -1.87 -28.19 19.40
CA SER A 439 -1.86 -28.38 20.85
C SER A 439 -2.57 -29.68 21.26
N PRO A 440 -2.13 -30.38 22.31
CA PRO A 440 -2.86 -31.51 22.86
C PRO A 440 -4.11 -31.09 23.65
N SER A 441 -4.27 -29.79 23.95
CA SER A 441 -5.45 -29.25 24.65
C SER A 441 -6.13 -28.16 23.83
N ARG A 442 -7.46 -28.20 23.75
CA ARG A 442 -8.26 -27.13 23.14
C ARG A 442 -8.21 -25.85 23.97
N TYR A 443 -8.26 -25.99 25.30
CA TYR A 443 -8.19 -24.88 26.24
C TYR A 443 -7.66 -25.34 27.60
N PRO A 444 -6.69 -24.64 28.22
CA PRO A 444 -5.91 -23.55 27.63
C PRO A 444 -5.04 -24.04 26.47
N TRP A 445 -4.86 -23.21 25.43
CA TRP A 445 -4.07 -23.56 24.26
C TRP A 445 -2.58 -23.64 24.61
N ARG A 446 -1.95 -24.80 24.37
CA ARG A 446 -0.54 -25.07 24.70
C ARG A 446 0.20 -25.57 23.46
N PRO A 447 0.80 -24.68 22.64
CA PRO A 447 1.48 -25.06 21.42
C PRO A 447 2.95 -25.37 21.74
N VAL A 448 3.21 -26.35 22.61
CA VAL A 448 4.58 -26.64 23.09
C VAL A 448 4.82 -28.15 23.08
N ASP A 449 6.00 -28.56 22.63
CA ASP A 449 6.45 -29.94 22.72
C ASP A 449 6.66 -30.35 24.18
N PRO A 450 5.99 -31.42 24.66
CA PRO A 450 6.14 -31.87 26.05
C PRO A 450 7.60 -32.21 26.41
N PHE A 451 8.39 -32.68 25.44
CA PHE A 451 9.79 -33.08 25.57
C PHE A 451 10.76 -31.92 25.31
N THR A 452 10.72 -31.28 24.14
CA THR A 452 11.72 -30.25 23.80
C THR A 452 11.41 -28.88 24.39
N LYS A 453 10.18 -28.66 24.88
CA LYS A 453 9.66 -27.35 25.30
C LYS A 453 9.64 -26.29 24.21
N GLU A 454 9.93 -26.66 22.97
CA GLU A 454 9.83 -25.77 21.81
C GLU A 454 8.38 -25.57 21.39
N ARG A 455 8.11 -24.45 20.73
CA ARG A 455 6.77 -24.12 20.27
C ARG A 455 6.40 -24.97 19.05
N TYR A 456 5.25 -25.64 19.10
CA TYR A 456 4.64 -26.30 17.96
C TYR A 456 4.00 -25.29 17.03
N GLU A 457 4.82 -24.69 16.18
CA GLU A 457 4.36 -23.83 15.11
C GLU A 457 5.10 -24.08 13.80
N LYS A 458 4.41 -23.78 12.71
CA LYS A 458 4.96 -23.84 11.37
C LYS A 458 4.52 -22.61 10.60
N LEU A 459 5.49 -21.91 10.05
CA LEU A 459 5.28 -20.88 9.04
C LEU A 459 5.32 -21.53 7.67
N THR A 460 4.39 -21.18 6.80
CA THR A 460 4.33 -21.69 5.43
C THR A 460 3.57 -20.75 4.51
N PHE A 461 4.09 -20.59 3.29
CA PHE A 461 3.40 -19.90 2.19
C PHE A 461 2.35 -20.78 1.49
N ALA A 462 2.32 -22.08 1.80
CA ALA A 462 1.32 -22.99 1.25
C ALA A 462 0.04 -22.95 2.08
N THR A 463 -1.09 -23.31 1.47
CA THR A 463 -2.35 -23.55 2.19
C THR A 463 -2.47 -24.95 2.77
N SER A 464 -1.32 -25.56 3.07
CA SER A 464 -1.25 -26.88 3.67
C SER A 464 0.00 -27.05 4.54
N ALA A 465 -0.09 -27.93 5.52
CA ALA A 465 1.03 -28.28 6.39
C ALA A 465 0.91 -29.72 6.89
N LEU A 466 2.04 -30.41 7.02
CA LEU A 466 2.11 -31.63 7.81
C LEU A 466 2.03 -31.29 9.29
N LEU A 467 1.17 -31.98 10.03
CA LEU A 467 1.19 -31.98 11.48
C LEU A 467 2.27 -32.96 11.97
N ASP A 468 3.44 -32.41 12.26
CA ASP A 468 4.63 -33.14 12.66
C ASP A 468 5.27 -32.50 13.91
N ARG A 469 6.36 -33.09 14.40
CA ARG A 469 7.18 -32.53 15.48
C ARG A 469 8.66 -32.76 15.20
N ALA A 470 9.51 -31.98 15.84
CA ALA A 470 10.92 -32.29 15.94
C ALA A 470 11.12 -33.62 16.69
N VAL A 471 11.99 -34.48 16.16
CA VAL A 471 12.42 -35.73 16.76
C VAL A 471 13.94 -35.75 16.74
N ILE A 472 14.55 -35.81 17.93
CA ILE A 472 16.00 -35.95 18.06
C ILE A 472 16.34 -37.42 17.83
N GLY A 473 16.95 -37.71 16.68
CA GLY A 473 17.52 -39.01 16.36
C GLY A 473 19.02 -39.05 16.58
N GLN A 474 19.63 -40.22 16.42
CA GLN A 474 21.09 -40.37 16.51
C GLN A 474 21.85 -39.53 15.47
N ASN A 475 21.20 -39.14 14.37
CA ASN A 475 21.76 -38.34 13.28
C ASN A 475 21.29 -36.87 13.30
N GLY A 476 20.86 -36.35 14.45
CA GLY A 476 20.37 -34.98 14.61
C GLY A 476 18.84 -34.86 14.63
N THR A 477 18.35 -33.63 14.51
CA THR A 477 16.91 -33.30 14.57
C THR A 477 16.23 -33.59 13.24
N THR A 478 15.32 -34.56 13.23
CA THR A 478 14.43 -34.89 12.09
C THR A 478 12.98 -34.49 12.40
N ARG A 479 12.07 -34.59 11.43
CA ARG A 479 10.63 -34.43 11.69
C ARG A 479 9.93 -35.78 11.74
N GLY A 480 9.09 -35.97 12.75
CA GLY A 480 8.32 -37.20 12.94
C GLY A 480 6.87 -36.92 13.34
N PRO A 481 6.03 -37.97 13.41
CA PRO A 481 4.63 -37.80 13.74
C PRO A 481 4.41 -37.34 15.19
N LEU A 482 3.28 -36.68 15.39
CA LEU A 482 2.79 -36.36 16.73
C LEU A 482 2.53 -37.65 17.53
N PRO A 483 2.72 -37.63 18.86
CA PRO A 483 2.34 -38.75 19.72
C PRO A 483 0.86 -39.14 19.52
N PRO A 484 0.52 -40.44 19.63
CA PRO A 484 -0.87 -40.89 19.60
C PRO A 484 -1.71 -40.16 20.66
N GLY A 485 -2.87 -39.66 20.25
CA GLY A 485 -3.71 -38.82 21.09
C GLY A 485 -4.66 -37.93 20.28
N VAL A 486 -5.47 -37.14 20.97
CA VAL A 486 -6.27 -36.09 20.35
C VAL A 486 -5.45 -34.81 20.34
N TRP A 487 -5.36 -34.20 19.17
CA TRP A 487 -4.69 -32.94 18.94
C TRP A 487 -5.67 -31.94 18.35
N TRP A 488 -5.43 -30.67 18.62
CA TRP A 488 -6.14 -29.56 18.05
C TRP A 488 -5.16 -28.74 17.23
N TYR A 489 -5.54 -28.32 16.03
CA TYR A 489 -4.77 -27.37 15.25
C TYR A 489 -5.59 -26.14 14.91
N ARG A 490 -4.91 -25.01 14.67
CA ARG A 490 -5.49 -23.75 14.20
C ARG A 490 -4.52 -23.06 13.26
N VAL A 491 -5.06 -22.27 12.35
CA VAL A 491 -4.31 -21.58 11.29
C VAL A 491 -4.70 -20.11 11.31
N ARG A 492 -3.76 -19.21 11.05
CA ARG A 492 -4.03 -17.81 10.72
C ARG A 492 -3.16 -17.35 9.57
N GLY A 493 -3.64 -16.37 8.82
CA GLY A 493 -2.81 -15.63 7.86
C GLY A 493 -1.91 -14.63 8.58
N LEU A 494 -0.83 -14.26 7.91
CA LEU A 494 0.03 -13.13 8.22
C LEU A 494 -0.02 -12.18 7.01
N ASP A 495 -0.23 -10.89 7.27
CA ASP A 495 -0.27 -9.85 6.25
C ASP A 495 0.87 -8.86 6.51
N PHE A 496 1.84 -8.83 5.63
CA PHE A 496 3.05 -8.03 5.77
C PHE A 496 2.87 -6.54 5.46
N SER A 497 1.72 -6.16 4.92
CA SER A 497 1.28 -4.78 4.69
C SER A 497 0.48 -4.22 5.89
N LEU A 498 0.20 -5.03 6.92
CA LEU A 498 -0.32 -4.51 8.18
C LEU A 498 0.78 -3.76 8.95
N PRO A 499 0.45 -2.62 9.59
CA PRO A 499 1.41 -1.88 10.39
C PRO A 499 1.81 -2.65 11.65
N GLY A 500 3.07 -2.50 12.09
CA GLY A 500 3.60 -3.10 13.31
C GLY A 500 4.24 -4.48 13.13
N THR A 501 4.52 -5.15 14.25
CA THR A 501 5.37 -6.37 14.29
C THR A 501 4.59 -7.68 14.36
N ALA A 502 3.35 -7.67 14.82
CA ALA A 502 2.56 -8.89 15.00
C ALA A 502 1.99 -9.41 13.67
N ARG A 503 1.58 -8.51 12.77
CA ARG A 503 1.10 -8.74 11.38
C ARG A 503 0.14 -9.92 11.19
N ALA A 504 -0.53 -10.32 12.26
CA ALA A 504 -1.23 -11.57 12.35
C ALA A 504 -2.72 -11.36 12.25
N MET A 505 -3.34 -12.07 11.31
CA MET A 505 -4.78 -12.13 11.16
C MET A 505 -5.41 -12.99 12.26
N SER A 506 -6.74 -13.07 12.26
CA SER A 506 -7.49 -13.86 13.25
C SER A 506 -7.19 -15.36 13.14
N TRP A 507 -7.17 -16.03 14.29
CA TRP A 507 -7.06 -17.50 14.34
C TRP A 507 -8.34 -18.17 13.85
N SER A 508 -8.19 -19.23 13.05
CA SER A 508 -9.26 -20.16 12.76
C SER A 508 -9.82 -20.80 14.03
N LYS A 509 -11.07 -21.27 13.96
CA LYS A 509 -11.62 -22.15 14.99
C LYS A 509 -10.70 -23.38 15.14
N PRO A 510 -10.37 -23.81 16.38
CA PRO A 510 -9.59 -25.01 16.59
C PRO A 510 -10.27 -26.25 16.02
N VAL A 511 -9.51 -27.06 15.29
CA VAL A 511 -9.97 -28.30 14.65
C VAL A 511 -9.31 -29.50 15.31
N SER A 512 -10.10 -30.51 15.66
CA SER A 512 -9.58 -31.74 16.27
C SER A 512 -9.16 -32.77 15.23
N VAL A 513 -8.03 -33.43 15.49
CA VAL A 513 -7.54 -34.61 14.78
C VAL A 513 -7.10 -35.66 15.79
N ARG A 514 -7.33 -36.95 15.51
CA ARG A 514 -6.82 -38.04 16.33
C ARG A 514 -5.64 -38.72 15.64
N ILE A 515 -4.52 -38.75 16.33
CA ILE A 515 -3.33 -39.50 15.91
C ILE A 515 -3.38 -40.87 16.58
N THR A 516 -3.23 -41.93 15.80
CA THR A 516 -3.41 -43.33 16.23
C THR A 516 -2.15 -44.13 16.01
N LYS A 517 -2.00 -45.22 16.78
CA LYS A 517 -0.98 -46.23 16.51
C LYS A 517 -1.35 -47.03 15.26
N PRO A 518 -0.39 -47.47 14.44
CA PRO A 518 -0.67 -48.30 13.28
C PRO A 518 -1.13 -49.69 13.73
N LYS A 519 -2.00 -50.31 12.93
CA LYS A 519 -2.36 -51.73 13.05
C LYS A 519 -1.72 -52.48 11.90
N PHE A 520 -0.68 -53.26 12.18
CA PHE A 520 -0.05 -54.14 11.20
C PHE A 520 -0.41 -55.59 11.51
N SER A 521 -0.73 -56.37 10.48
CA SER A 521 -0.78 -57.83 10.54
C SER A 521 0.44 -58.39 9.85
N VAL A 522 1.26 -59.16 10.56
CA VAL A 522 2.36 -59.92 9.95
C VAL A 522 1.76 -61.15 9.28
N VAL A 523 1.80 -61.21 7.96
CA VAL A 523 1.41 -62.42 7.21
C VAL A 523 2.67 -63.24 7.03
N GLY A 524 2.77 -64.35 7.78
CA GLY A 524 3.87 -65.31 7.62
C GLY A 524 3.88 -65.86 6.20
N ARG A 525 5.08 -66.03 5.63
CA ARG A 525 5.27 -66.70 4.34
C ARG A 525 5.07 -68.20 4.45
#